data_AF-A0A317DY80-F1
#
_entry.id   AF-A0A317DY80-F1
#
_cell.length_a   1.000
_cell.length_b   1.000
_cell.length_c   1.000
_cell.angle_alpha   90.00
_cell.angle_beta   90.00
_cell.angle_gamma   90.00
#
_symmetry.space_group_name_H-M   'P 1'
#
loop_
_entity.id
_entity.type
_entity.pdbx_description
1 polymer ?
#
loop_
_entity_poly.entity_id
_entity_poly.type
_entity_poly.pdbx_seq_one_letter_code
_entity_poly.pdbx_strand_id
1 'polypeptide(L)'
;MFAALGLALLASTGPASADQRVEGRWSLDVEATVAAARESGVPPEGIAQMQQELAPMAKGFFMTFKGKRLEVVAGPDTTNCDWTWGKYDIVLPSKCLDQTGKPNDLDPEREAIAMVDGRLHLLDKPSKLSLILQRQ
;
A
#
# COMPACT_ATOMS: atom_id res chain seq x y z
N MET A 1 6.10 29.44 51.19
CA MET A 1 5.24 28.46 50.51
C MET A 1 5.17 28.83 49.04
N PHE A 2 5.63 27.95 48.16
CA PHE A 2 5.69 28.16 46.72
C PHE A 2 4.31 27.85 46.11
N ALA A 3 3.78 28.74 45.28
CA ALA A 3 2.69 28.44 44.36
C ALA A 3 3.18 28.73 42.94
N ALA A 4 3.62 27.68 42.25
CA ALA A 4 3.94 27.72 40.83
C ALA A 4 2.63 27.53 40.05
N LEU A 5 2.22 28.54 39.28
CA LEU A 5 1.13 28.41 38.31
C LEU A 5 1.60 27.52 37.17
N GLY A 6 0.93 26.38 37.00
CA GLY A 6 1.22 25.42 35.96
C GLY A 6 0.95 25.96 34.56
N LEU A 7 1.94 25.83 33.68
CA LEU A 7 1.75 25.89 32.24
C LEU A 7 0.91 24.70 31.81
N ALA A 8 -0.36 24.95 31.47
CA ALA A 8 -1.15 24.01 30.68
C ALA A 8 -0.67 24.08 29.22
N LEU A 9 0.29 23.23 28.85
CA LEU A 9 0.55 22.93 27.44
C LEU A 9 -0.64 22.11 26.92
N LEU A 10 -1.56 22.79 26.24
CA LEU A 10 -2.52 22.18 25.34
C LEU A 10 -1.72 21.55 24.19
N ALA A 11 -1.36 20.28 24.35
CA ALA A 11 -0.88 19.45 23.25
C ALA A 11 -2.02 19.36 22.23
N SER A 12 -1.98 20.24 21.23
CA SER A 12 -2.83 20.18 20.07
C SER A 12 -2.59 18.85 19.38
N THR A 13 -3.46 17.88 19.65
CA THR A 13 -3.63 16.66 18.86
C THR A 13 -4.14 17.09 17.49
N GLY A 14 -3.23 17.56 16.64
CA GLY A 14 -3.53 17.86 15.25
C GLY A 14 -4.08 16.60 14.59
N PRO A 15 -5.07 16.72 13.69
CA PRO A 15 -5.51 15.58 12.92
C PRO A 15 -4.29 15.00 12.22
N ALA A 16 -3.99 13.73 12.51
CA ALA A 16 -3.06 12.96 11.70
C ALA A 16 -3.51 13.14 10.25
N SER A 17 -2.68 13.81 9.44
CA SER A 17 -3.01 14.05 8.04
C SER A 17 -3.39 12.73 7.40
N ALA A 18 -4.40 12.70 6.53
CA ALA A 18 -4.80 11.49 5.81
C ALA A 18 -3.59 10.79 5.17
N ASP A 19 -2.56 11.57 4.80
CA ASP A 19 -1.28 11.10 4.28
C ASP A 19 -0.50 10.22 5.26
N GLN A 20 -0.50 10.54 6.57
CA GLN A 20 0.14 9.72 7.60
C GLN A 20 -0.44 8.31 7.67
N ARG A 21 -1.69 8.10 7.20
CA ARG A 21 -2.28 6.77 7.16
C ARG A 21 -1.57 5.85 6.16
N VAL A 22 -1.00 6.39 5.09
CA VAL A 22 -0.31 5.58 4.06
C VAL A 22 1.21 5.64 4.16
N GLU A 23 1.78 6.65 4.82
CA GLU A 23 3.23 6.77 5.07
C GLU A 23 3.90 5.47 5.54
N GLY A 24 5.12 5.25 5.08
CA GLY A 24 5.95 4.10 5.47
C GLY A 24 6.09 3.04 4.38
N ARG A 25 6.72 1.93 4.75
CA ARG A 25 7.02 0.81 3.86
C ARG A 25 5.99 -0.29 4.05
N TRP A 26 5.50 -0.83 2.94
CA TRP A 26 4.51 -1.87 2.86
C TRP A 26 5.08 -3.05 2.08
N SER A 27 4.81 -4.26 2.55
CA SER A 27 5.26 -5.50 1.91
C SER A 27 4.07 -6.43 1.70
N LEU A 28 4.15 -7.30 0.70
CA LEU A 28 3.14 -8.34 0.48
C LEU A 28 2.96 -9.20 1.74
N ASP A 29 1.72 -9.31 2.19
CA ASP A 29 1.26 -10.29 3.17
C ASP A 29 0.67 -11.47 2.41
N VAL A 30 1.50 -12.50 2.20
CA VAL A 30 1.11 -13.71 1.46
C VAL A 30 -0.03 -14.43 2.17
N GLU A 31 0.01 -14.49 3.50
CA GLU A 31 -0.99 -15.21 4.27
C GLU A 31 -2.36 -14.53 4.16
N ALA A 32 -2.40 -13.20 4.37
CA ALA A 32 -3.64 -12.45 4.22
C ALA A 32 -4.17 -12.50 2.78
N THR A 33 -3.29 -12.38 1.78
CA THR A 33 -3.67 -12.47 0.37
C THR A 33 -4.29 -13.83 0.03
N VAL A 34 -3.67 -14.92 0.46
CA VAL A 34 -4.18 -16.29 0.24
C VAL A 34 -5.48 -16.53 1.02
N ALA A 35 -5.61 -16.00 2.24
CA ALA A 35 -6.84 -16.08 3.01
C ALA A 35 -8.00 -15.38 2.30
N ALA A 36 -7.80 -14.15 1.82
CA ALA A 36 -8.81 -13.41 1.06
C ALA A 36 -9.19 -14.12 -0.25
N ALA A 37 -8.24 -14.73 -0.94
CA ALA A 37 -8.50 -15.52 -2.14
C ALA A 37 -9.37 -16.76 -1.83
N ARG A 38 -9.12 -17.45 -0.70
CA ARG A 38 -9.95 -18.59 -0.25
C ARG A 38 -11.38 -18.17 0.02
N GLU A 39 -11.56 -17.06 0.73
CA GLU A 39 -12.89 -16.49 1.02
C GLU A 39 -13.63 -16.05 -0.23
N SER A 40 -12.89 -15.64 -1.27
CA SER A 40 -13.44 -15.26 -2.57
C SER A 40 -13.80 -16.46 -3.47
N GLY A 41 -13.61 -17.69 -2.99
CA GLY A 41 -14.00 -18.91 -3.71
C GLY A 41 -12.98 -19.43 -4.71
N VAL A 42 -11.72 -18.98 -4.65
CA VAL A 42 -10.64 -19.58 -5.46
C VAL A 42 -10.45 -21.04 -5.03
N PRO A 43 -10.39 -21.99 -5.98
CA PRO A 43 -10.33 -23.41 -5.66
C PRO A 43 -8.97 -23.78 -5.01
N PRO A 44 -8.92 -24.87 -4.21
CA PRO A 44 -7.72 -25.24 -3.46
C PRO A 44 -6.43 -25.35 -4.28
N GLU A 45 -6.51 -25.86 -5.51
CA GLU A 45 -5.38 -25.93 -6.44
C GLU A 45 -4.86 -24.55 -6.83
N GLY A 46 -5.75 -23.58 -7.07
CA GLY A 46 -5.39 -22.19 -7.37
C GLY A 46 -4.79 -21.48 -6.16
N ILE A 47 -5.26 -21.81 -4.95
CA ILE A 47 -4.67 -21.32 -3.70
C ILE A 47 -3.25 -21.86 -3.51
N ALA A 48 -3.02 -23.14 -3.75
CA ALA A 48 -1.69 -23.74 -3.63
C ALA A 48 -0.71 -23.11 -4.62
N GLN A 49 -1.13 -22.91 -5.86
CA GLN A 49 -0.35 -22.21 -6.88
C GLN A 49 -0.04 -20.76 -6.46
N MET A 50 -1.06 -20.02 -6.04
CA MET A 50 -0.89 -18.64 -5.57
C MET A 50 0.12 -18.55 -4.42
N GLN A 51 0.03 -19.44 -3.43
CA GLN A 51 0.98 -19.46 -2.32
C GLN A 51 2.42 -19.69 -2.78
N GLN A 52 2.63 -20.56 -3.79
CA GLN A 52 3.95 -20.82 -4.36
C GLN A 52 4.50 -19.63 -5.16
N GLU A 53 3.65 -18.93 -5.89
CA GLU A 53 4.03 -17.77 -6.71
C GLU A 53 4.27 -16.51 -5.87
N LEU A 54 3.45 -16.28 -4.84
CA LEU A 54 3.54 -15.08 -4.00
C LEU A 54 4.69 -15.14 -2.99
N ALA A 55 5.07 -16.33 -2.51
CA ALA A 55 6.15 -16.49 -1.52
C ALA A 55 7.51 -15.88 -1.95
N PRO A 56 8.04 -16.14 -3.17
CA PRO A 56 9.24 -15.47 -3.64
C PRO A 56 9.02 -13.98 -3.92
N MET A 57 7.83 -13.59 -4.41
CA MET A 57 7.49 -12.20 -4.68
C MET A 57 7.50 -11.34 -3.40
N ALA A 58 7.05 -11.88 -2.27
CA ALA A 58 7.01 -11.16 -0.99
C ALA A 58 8.37 -10.65 -0.51
N LYS A 59 9.46 -11.30 -0.94
CA LYS A 59 10.83 -10.87 -0.61
C LYS A 59 11.33 -9.69 -1.43
N GLY A 60 10.75 -9.49 -2.62
CA GLY A 60 11.18 -8.49 -3.60
C GLY A 60 10.14 -7.43 -3.94
N PHE A 61 8.93 -7.53 -3.39
CA PHE A 61 7.84 -6.60 -3.66
C PHE A 61 7.57 -5.69 -2.46
N PHE A 62 7.73 -4.40 -2.66
CA PHE A 62 7.49 -3.38 -1.63
C PHE A 62 6.92 -2.10 -2.22
N MET A 63 6.11 -1.41 -1.42
CA MET A 63 5.64 -0.07 -1.73
C MET A 63 6.05 0.86 -0.59
N THR A 64 6.72 1.96 -0.90
CA THR A 64 7.15 2.96 0.08
C THR A 64 6.46 4.28 -0.21
N PHE A 65 5.69 4.78 0.76
CA PHE A 65 5.08 6.09 0.72
C PHE A 65 5.88 7.05 1.59
N LYS A 66 6.28 8.19 1.01
CA LYS A 66 6.96 9.28 1.71
C LYS A 66 6.57 10.63 1.14
N GLY A 67 5.90 11.45 1.94
CA GLY A 67 5.19 12.64 1.49
C GLY A 67 4.22 12.29 0.35
N LYS A 68 4.32 13.03 -0.76
CA LYS A 68 3.53 12.78 -1.98
C LYS A 68 4.22 11.89 -3.00
N ARG A 69 5.19 11.08 -2.56
CA ARG A 69 5.95 10.15 -3.40
C ARG A 69 5.63 8.71 -3.03
N LEU A 70 5.50 7.88 -4.06
CA LEU A 70 5.30 6.45 -4.00
C LEU A 70 6.46 5.80 -4.77
N GLU A 71 7.21 4.94 -4.10
CA GLU A 71 8.17 4.03 -4.73
C GLU A 71 7.59 2.62 -4.71
N VAL A 72 7.55 1.95 -5.86
CA VAL A 72 7.15 0.55 -6.01
C VAL A 72 8.36 -0.24 -6.47
N VAL A 73 8.79 -1.20 -5.67
CA VAL A 73 9.87 -2.14 -5.99
C VAL A 73 9.23 -3.48 -6.29
N ALA A 74 9.55 -4.08 -7.44
CA ALA A 74 9.06 -5.39 -7.86
C ALA A 74 10.25 -6.20 -8.41
N GLY A 75 10.94 -6.92 -7.54
CA GLY A 75 12.16 -7.64 -7.91
C GLY A 75 13.29 -6.67 -8.28
N PRO A 76 13.88 -6.73 -9.49
CA PRO A 76 14.92 -5.81 -9.93
C PRO A 76 14.38 -4.44 -10.39
N ASP A 77 13.07 -4.33 -10.61
CA ASP A 77 12.45 -3.14 -11.17
C ASP A 77 11.99 -2.18 -10.08
N THR A 78 12.10 -0.88 -10.35
CA THR A 78 11.67 0.18 -9.43
C THR A 78 10.93 1.25 -10.19
N THR A 79 9.74 1.59 -9.73
CA THR A 79 8.89 2.65 -10.29
C THR A 79 8.65 3.72 -9.25
N ASN A 80 8.86 4.97 -9.63
CA ASN A 80 8.64 6.13 -8.76
C ASN A 80 7.49 6.97 -9.30
N CYS A 81 6.51 7.27 -8.45
CA CYS A 81 5.32 8.02 -8.77
C CYS A 81 5.12 9.19 -7.80
N ASP A 82 4.42 10.22 -8.27
CA ASP A 82 3.64 11.08 -7.38
C ASP A 82 2.34 10.36 -7.01
N TRP A 83 1.69 10.72 -5.91
CA TRP A 83 0.37 10.18 -5.58
C TRP A 83 -0.55 11.22 -4.93
N THR A 84 -1.85 11.00 -5.08
CA THR A 84 -2.92 11.80 -4.45
C THR A 84 -4.03 10.91 -3.90
N TRP A 85 -4.88 11.47 -3.04
CA TRP A 85 -6.10 10.79 -2.61
C TRP A 85 -7.19 10.93 -3.67
N GLY A 86 -7.76 9.80 -4.06
CA GLY A 86 -9.03 9.69 -4.76
C GLY A 86 -10.20 9.63 -3.79
N LYS A 87 -11.36 9.22 -4.31
CA LYS A 87 -12.54 8.95 -3.47
C LYS A 87 -12.36 7.63 -2.71
N TYR A 88 -13.05 7.49 -1.58
CA TYR A 88 -13.16 6.22 -0.83
C TYR A 88 -11.81 5.61 -0.44
N ASP A 89 -10.87 6.43 0.05
CA ASP A 89 -9.54 5.98 0.50
C ASP A 89 -8.71 5.24 -0.56
N ILE A 90 -8.95 5.56 -1.83
CA ILE A 90 -8.12 5.13 -2.96
C ILE A 90 -6.93 6.09 -3.10
N VAL A 91 -5.73 5.53 -3.24
CA VAL A 91 -4.53 6.23 -3.65
C VAL A 91 -4.43 6.19 -5.17
N LEU A 92 -4.21 7.35 -5.78
CA LEU A 92 -4.07 7.52 -7.22
C LEU A 92 -2.61 7.88 -7.57
N PRO A 93 -1.81 6.92 -8.06
CA PRO A 93 -0.49 7.19 -8.62
C PRO A 93 -0.56 8.08 -9.86
N SER A 94 0.49 8.86 -10.09
CA SER A 94 0.63 9.71 -11.27
C SER A 94 2.10 9.99 -11.55
N LYS A 95 2.43 10.39 -12.79
CA LYS A 95 3.82 10.71 -13.22
C LYS A 95 4.81 9.61 -12.87
N CYS A 96 4.41 8.36 -13.10
CA CYS A 96 5.20 7.20 -12.76
C CYS A 96 6.35 7.03 -13.76
N LEU A 97 7.56 6.85 -13.24
CA LEU A 97 8.78 6.66 -14.00
C LEU A 97 9.48 5.37 -13.55
N ASP A 98 9.96 4.57 -14.50
CA ASP A 98 10.82 3.42 -14.20
C ASP A 98 12.23 3.85 -13.76
N GLN A 99 13.08 2.89 -13.41
CA GLN A 99 14.47 3.12 -13.01
C GLN A 99 15.34 3.79 -14.09
N THR A 100 14.89 3.81 -15.35
CA THR A 100 15.57 4.47 -16.47
C THR A 100 15.04 5.87 -16.75
N GLY A 101 14.03 6.32 -15.99
CA GLY A 101 13.37 7.62 -16.16
C GLY A 101 12.34 7.64 -17.29
N LYS A 102 11.96 6.47 -17.83
CA LYS A 102 10.90 6.38 -18.83
C LYS A 102 9.54 6.32 -18.15
N PRO A 103 8.49 6.89 -18.75
CA PRO A 103 7.12 6.70 -18.29
C PRO A 103 6.83 5.20 -18.10
N ASN A 104 6.38 4.84 -16.90
CA ASN A 104 5.89 3.51 -16.60
C ASN A 104 4.48 3.66 -16.05
N ASP A 105 3.49 3.19 -16.79
CA ASP A 105 2.10 3.37 -16.39
C ASP A 105 1.72 2.31 -15.35
N LEU A 106 1.69 2.71 -14.08
CA LEU A 106 0.75 2.12 -13.11
C LEU A 106 -0.64 2.60 -13.52
N ASP A 107 -1.30 1.84 -14.38
CA ASP A 107 -2.58 2.20 -14.96
C ASP A 107 -3.68 2.17 -13.88
N PRO A 108 -4.17 3.34 -13.41
CA PRO A 108 -5.18 3.40 -12.35
C PRO A 108 -6.55 2.87 -12.83
N GLU A 109 -6.75 2.67 -14.13
CA GLU A 109 -7.94 2.01 -14.67
C GLU A 109 -7.87 0.50 -14.51
N ARG A 110 -6.67 -0.08 -14.49
CA ARG A 110 -6.45 -1.53 -14.31
C ARG A 110 -6.18 -1.89 -12.86
N GLU A 111 -5.42 -1.07 -12.17
CA GLU A 111 -4.96 -1.30 -10.80
C GLU A 111 -5.46 -0.19 -9.87
N ALA A 112 -5.82 -0.53 -8.64
CA ALA A 112 -6.17 0.45 -7.63
C ALA A 112 -5.47 0.14 -6.31
N ILE A 113 -4.97 1.18 -5.65
CA ILE A 113 -4.37 1.06 -4.32
C ILE A 113 -5.40 1.59 -3.33
N ALA A 114 -6.03 0.70 -2.56
CA ALA A 114 -7.03 1.08 -1.56
C ALA A 114 -6.48 0.86 -0.15
N MET A 115 -6.81 1.77 0.77
CA MET A 115 -6.59 1.55 2.20
C MET A 115 -7.85 0.90 2.78
N VAL A 116 -7.74 -0.34 3.26
CA VAL A 116 -8.86 -1.08 3.87
C VAL A 116 -8.38 -1.63 5.21
N ASP A 117 -9.08 -1.26 6.29
CA ASP A 117 -8.79 -1.73 7.66
C ASP A 117 -7.32 -1.61 8.08
N GLY A 118 -6.65 -0.53 7.65
CA GLY A 118 -5.24 -0.26 7.96
C GLY A 118 -4.23 -1.08 7.13
N ARG A 119 -4.69 -1.79 6.11
CA ARG A 119 -3.87 -2.52 5.13
C ARG A 119 -3.97 -1.86 3.77
N LEU A 120 -2.92 -2.02 2.97
CA LEU A 120 -2.97 -1.65 1.56
C LEU A 120 -3.46 -2.82 0.73
N HIS A 121 -4.41 -2.56 -0.13
CA HIS A 121 -4.97 -3.50 -1.08
C HIS A 121 -4.58 -3.02 -2.48
N LEU A 122 -3.74 -3.78 -3.17
CA LEU A 122 -3.49 -3.60 -4.60
C LEU A 122 -4.49 -4.47 -5.35
N LEU A 123 -5.52 -3.83 -5.90
CA LEU A 123 -6.63 -4.45 -6.58
C LEU A 123 -6.33 -4.55 -8.07
N ASP A 124 -6.27 -5.77 -8.59
CA ASP A 124 -6.31 -6.00 -10.04
C ASP A 124 -7.78 -6.08 -10.48
N LYS A 125 -8.29 -5.02 -11.12
CA LYS A 125 -9.72 -4.92 -11.45
C LYS A 125 -10.21 -6.01 -12.41
N PRO A 126 -9.45 -6.43 -13.44
CA PRO A 126 -9.80 -7.57 -14.28
C PRO A 126 -10.02 -8.88 -13.53
N SER A 127 -9.08 -9.28 -12.64
CA SER A 127 -9.20 -10.54 -11.91
C SER A 127 -10.06 -10.45 -10.65
N LYS A 128 -10.32 -9.23 -10.16
CA LYS A 128 -10.91 -8.94 -8.84
C LYS A 128 -10.12 -9.51 -7.66
N LEU A 129 -8.87 -9.92 -7.91
CA LEU A 129 -7.97 -10.35 -6.85
C LEU A 129 -7.30 -9.11 -6.24
N SER A 130 -7.05 -9.20 -4.93
CA SER A 130 -6.32 -8.19 -4.18
C SER A 130 -5.04 -8.78 -3.66
N LEU A 131 -3.91 -8.17 -3.98
CA LEU A 131 -2.71 -8.36 -3.17
C LEU A 131 -2.87 -7.52 -1.91
N ILE A 132 -2.69 -8.14 -0.75
CA ILE A 132 -2.78 -7.45 0.54
C ILE A 132 -1.36 -7.17 1.03
N LEU A 133 -1.11 -5.92 1.39
CA LEU A 133 0.16 -5.48 1.93
C LEU A 133 -0.01 -5.04 3.38
N GLN A 134 0.95 -5.44 4.20
CA GLN A 134 1.07 -5.01 5.58
C GLN A 134 2.22 -4.01 5.73
N ARG A 135 2.05 -3.05 6.64
CA ARG A 135 3.11 -2.12 7.01
C ARG A 135 4.22 -2.86 7.76
N GLN A 136 5.47 -2.52 7.44
CA GLN A 136 6.68 -3.02 8.10
C GLN A 136 7.12 -2.10 9.25
#